data_AF-F9U639-F1
#
_entry.id   AF-F9U639-F1
#
_cell.length_a   1.000
_cell.length_b   1.000
_cell.length_c   1.000
_cell.angle_alpha   90.00
_cell.angle_beta   90.00
_cell.angle_gamma   90.00
#
_symmetry.space_group_name_H-M   'P 1'
#
loop_
_entity.id
_entity.type
_entity.pdbx_description
1 polymer ?
#
loop_
_entity_poly.entity_id
_entity_poly.type
_entity_poly.pdbx_seq_one_letter_code
_entity_poly.pdbx_strand_id
1 'polypeptide(L)'
;MPNPQARSTKLDLRLTPEAKARLSAAAWERHQSVGQFVLSSALERADETLADRRHFGLNAERWSAFMAALEMPPRALPRLERLLREPTPFDPPDSA
;
A
#
# COMPACT_ATOMS: atom_id res chain seq x y z
N MET A 1 -2.61 -6.36 -32.26
CA MET A 1 -3.03 -6.58 -30.85
C MET A 1 -3.59 -5.27 -30.33
N PRO A 2 -4.82 -5.20 -29.79
CA PRO A 2 -5.33 -3.95 -29.25
C PRO A 2 -4.69 -3.62 -27.89
N ASN A 3 -4.29 -2.37 -27.77
CA ASN A 3 -3.48 -1.72 -26.73
C ASN A 3 -4.11 -1.83 -25.33
N PRO A 4 -3.35 -2.16 -24.25
CA PRO A 4 -3.89 -2.26 -22.91
C PRO A 4 -4.42 -0.89 -22.42
N GLN A 5 -5.74 -0.80 -22.26
CA GLN A 5 -6.46 0.29 -21.59
C GLN A 5 -6.16 1.71 -22.10
N ALA A 6 -6.74 2.07 -23.24
CA ALA A 6 -6.89 3.48 -23.59
C ALA A 6 -7.65 4.22 -22.47
N ARG A 7 -7.25 5.46 -22.14
CA ARG A 7 -7.93 6.31 -21.14
C ARG A 7 -9.33 6.67 -21.64
N SER A 8 -10.31 5.80 -21.42
CA SER A 8 -11.68 5.94 -21.91
C SER A 8 -12.60 6.68 -20.94
N THR A 9 -12.22 6.77 -19.67
CA THR A 9 -13.07 7.29 -18.59
C THR A 9 -12.60 8.69 -18.17
N LYS A 10 -13.55 9.62 -18.06
CA LYS A 10 -13.30 11.00 -17.63
C LYS A 10 -13.69 11.19 -16.17
N LEU A 11 -12.86 11.92 -15.43
CA LEU A 11 -13.14 12.37 -14.06
C LEU A 11 -13.33 13.88 -14.06
N ASP A 12 -14.56 14.33 -13.85
CA ASP A 12 -14.88 15.77 -13.75
C ASP A 12 -14.84 16.20 -12.28
N LEU A 13 -13.94 17.12 -11.94
CA LEU A 13 -13.81 17.70 -10.60
C LEU A 13 -14.21 19.18 -10.59
N ARG A 14 -14.99 19.58 -9.59
CA ARG A 14 -15.25 20.99 -9.28
C ARG A 14 -14.25 21.46 -8.23
N LEU A 15 -13.58 22.57 -8.51
CA LEU A 15 -12.55 23.14 -7.64
C LEU A 15 -12.86 24.61 -7.37
N THR A 16 -12.50 25.07 -6.18
CA THR A 16 -12.42 26.51 -5.91
C THR A 16 -11.20 27.11 -6.63
N PRO A 17 -11.17 28.42 -6.90
CA PRO A 17 -10.01 29.08 -7.52
C PRO A 17 -8.71 28.85 -6.72
N GLU A 18 -8.81 28.88 -5.38
CA GLU A 18 -7.69 28.66 -4.48
C GLU A 18 -7.13 27.23 -4.58
N ALA A 19 -8.01 26.22 -4.61
CA ALA A 19 -7.60 24.83 -4.78
C ALA A 19 -6.93 24.61 -6.13
N LYS A 20 -7.46 25.21 -7.21
CA LYS A 20 -6.85 25.16 -8.55
C LYS A 20 -5.47 25.79 -8.56
N ALA A 21 -5.28 26.94 -7.91
CA ALA A 21 -3.98 27.61 -7.83
C ALA A 21 -2.94 26.74 -7.13
N ARG A 22 -3.29 26.15 -5.98
CA ARG A 22 -2.42 25.23 -5.22
C ARG A 22 -2.01 24.00 -6.03
N LEU A 23 -2.97 23.34 -6.69
CA LEU A 23 -2.69 22.18 -7.53
C LEU A 23 -1.82 22.54 -8.75
N SER A 24 -2.01 23.73 -9.32
CA SER A 24 -1.22 24.20 -10.45
C SER A 24 0.22 24.49 -10.06
N ALA A 25 0.45 25.13 -8.91
CA ALA A 25 1.78 25.34 -8.37
C ALA A 25 2.50 24.01 -8.09
N ALA A 26 1.83 23.06 -7.44
CA ALA A 26 2.43 21.75 -7.15
C ALA A 26 2.76 20.95 -8.43
N ALA A 27 1.90 21.03 -9.45
CA ALA A 27 2.17 20.41 -10.75
C ALA A 27 3.35 21.06 -11.48
N TRP A 28 3.49 22.39 -11.38
CA TRP A 28 4.61 23.15 -11.93
C TRP A 28 5.95 22.71 -11.32
N GLU A 29 6.02 22.60 -9.99
CA GLU A 29 7.21 22.11 -9.27
C GLU A 29 7.63 20.69 -9.70
N ARG A 30 6.65 19.87 -10.12
CA ARG A 30 6.88 18.50 -10.60
C ARG A 30 7.03 18.40 -12.12
N HIS A 31 7.09 19.53 -12.83
CA HIS A 31 7.20 19.61 -14.29
C HIS A 31 6.15 18.78 -15.04
N GLN A 32 4.92 18.74 -14.52
CA GLN A 32 3.83 17.95 -15.09
C GLN A 32 2.54 18.75 -15.20
N SER A 33 1.60 18.27 -16.01
CA SER A 33 0.29 18.93 -16.13
C SER A 33 -0.53 18.74 -14.86
N VAL A 34 -1.44 19.67 -14.58
CA VAL A 34 -2.35 19.58 -13.41
C VAL A 34 -3.13 18.27 -13.41
N GLY A 35 -3.60 17.83 -14.59
CA GLY A 35 -4.31 16.56 -14.72
C GLY A 35 -3.44 15.34 -14.40
N GLN A 36 -2.18 15.33 -14.86
CA GLN A 36 -1.22 14.28 -14.51
C GLN A 36 -0.92 14.28 -13.01
N PHE A 37 -0.68 15.45 -12.43
CA PHE A 37 -0.43 15.61 -10.99
C PHE A 37 -1.59 15.12 -10.14
N VAL A 38 -2.82 15.53 -10.45
CA VAL A 38 -4.00 15.10 -9.71
C VAL A 38 -4.22 13.60 -9.85
N LEU A 39 -4.09 13.05 -11.06
CA LEU A 39 -4.30 11.62 -11.28
C LEU A 39 -3.23 10.77 -10.56
N SER A 40 -1.95 11.12 -10.68
CA SER A 40 -0.87 10.38 -10.02
C SER A 40 -1.01 10.40 -8.51
N SER A 41 -1.31 11.58 -7.94
CA SER A 41 -1.47 11.75 -6.50
C SER A 41 -2.71 11.01 -5.98
N ALA A 42 -3.80 10.99 -6.75
CA ALA A 42 -5.01 10.25 -6.39
C ALA A 42 -4.80 8.74 -6.45
N LEU A 43 -4.05 8.24 -7.43
CA LEU A 43 -3.70 6.82 -7.52
C LEU A 43 -2.78 6.39 -6.38
N GLU A 44 -1.73 7.15 -6.08
CA GLU A 44 -0.85 6.89 -4.95
C GLU A 44 -1.64 6.83 -3.63
N ARG A 45 -2.50 7.82 -3.39
CA ARG A 45 -3.38 7.81 -2.20
C ARG A 45 -4.36 6.64 -2.20
N ALA A 46 -4.90 6.25 -3.36
CA ALA A 46 -5.79 5.10 -3.47
C ALA A 46 -5.03 3.80 -3.16
N ASP A 47 -3.82 3.65 -3.67
CA ASP A 47 -2.94 2.52 -3.38
C ASP A 47 -2.60 2.48 -1.89
N GLU A 48 -2.23 3.58 -1.25
CA GLU A 48 -2.04 3.63 0.21
C GLU A 48 -3.30 3.19 0.97
N THR A 49 -4.45 3.74 0.59
CA THR A 49 -5.75 3.46 1.24
C THR A 49 -6.17 2.00 1.06
N LEU A 50 -5.84 1.39 -0.08
CA LEU A 50 -6.14 -0.01 -0.40
C LEU A 50 -5.07 -0.97 0.15
N ALA A 51 -3.81 -0.53 0.22
CA ALA A 51 -2.65 -1.27 0.67
C ALA A 51 -2.61 -1.40 2.19
N ASP A 52 -3.25 -0.47 2.92
CA ASP A 52 -3.34 -0.49 4.39
C ASP A 52 -3.91 -1.80 4.97
N ARG A 53 -4.40 -2.74 4.14
CA ARG A 53 -4.71 -4.11 4.58
C ARG A 53 -4.28 -5.29 3.70
N ARG A 54 -3.63 -5.14 2.53
CA ARG A 54 -3.49 -6.31 1.61
C ARG A 54 -2.24 -6.43 0.74
N HIS A 55 -1.54 -5.37 0.35
CA HIS A 55 -0.45 -5.49 -0.63
C HIS A 55 0.88 -4.93 -0.09
N PHE A 56 1.93 -5.74 -0.16
CA PHE A 56 3.29 -5.38 0.21
C PHE A 56 4.19 -5.34 -1.03
N GLY A 57 4.56 -4.14 -1.48
CA GLY A 57 5.51 -3.97 -2.58
C GLY A 57 6.94 -4.30 -2.15
N LEU A 58 7.62 -5.21 -2.86
CA LEU A 58 9.02 -5.57 -2.63
C LEU A 58 9.86 -5.23 -3.88
N ASN A 59 11.04 -4.65 -3.69
CA ASN A 59 12.04 -4.54 -4.75
C ASN A 59 12.72 -5.90 -5.00
N ALA A 60 13.54 -6.03 -6.06
CA ALA A 60 14.09 -7.31 -6.49
C ALA A 60 14.92 -8.03 -5.40
N GLU A 61 15.75 -7.30 -4.66
CA GLU A 61 16.56 -7.85 -3.56
C GLU A 61 15.67 -8.37 -2.42
N ARG A 62 14.69 -7.58 -1.99
CA ARG A 62 13.75 -7.96 -0.92
C ARG A 62 12.83 -9.09 -1.36
N TRP A 63 12.48 -9.16 -2.64
CA TRP A 63 11.73 -10.28 -3.21
C TRP A 63 12.52 -11.58 -3.14
N SER A 64 13.80 -11.56 -3.52
CA SER A 64 14.67 -12.74 -3.43
C SER A 64 14.84 -13.20 -1.97
N ALA A 65 15.06 -12.26 -1.04
CA ALA A 65 15.16 -12.59 0.38
C ALA A 65 13.85 -13.15 0.95
N PHE A 66 12.71 -12.62 0.52
CA PHE A 66 11.40 -13.10 0.92
C PHE A 66 11.14 -14.53 0.42
N MET A 67 11.42 -14.81 -0.86
CA MET A 67 11.29 -16.16 -1.43
C MET A 67 12.21 -17.15 -0.72
N ALA A 68 13.48 -16.78 -0.46
CA ALA A 68 14.39 -17.63 0.29
C ALA A 68 13.86 -17.92 1.70
N ALA A 69 13.23 -16.94 2.36
CA ALA A 69 12.67 -17.13 3.69
C ALA A 69 11.44 -18.06 3.73
N LEU A 70 10.64 -18.10 2.67
CA LEU A 70 9.50 -19.02 2.55
C LEU A 70 9.94 -20.48 2.37
N GLU A 71 11.06 -20.71 1.68
CA GLU A 71 11.61 -22.06 1.44
C GLU A 71 12.39 -22.62 2.64
N MET A 72 12.70 -21.78 3.64
CA MET A 72 13.42 -22.25 4.82
C MET A 72 12.52 -23.14 5.70
N PRO A 73 13.04 -24.27 6.21
CA PRO A 73 12.30 -25.07 7.17
C PRO A 73 12.00 -24.24 8.43
N PRO A 74 10.86 -24.51 9.11
CA PRO A 74 10.52 -23.81 10.33
C PRO A 74 11.59 -24.05 11.38
N ARG A 75 12.08 -22.95 11.94
CA ARG A 75 13.04 -22.95 13.05
C ARG A 75 12.28 -22.96 14.37
N ALA A 76 12.77 -23.74 15.34
CA ALA A 76 12.26 -23.67 16.70
C ALA A 76 12.50 -22.26 17.25
N LEU A 77 11.45 -21.66 17.80
CA LEU A 77 11.48 -20.31 18.40
C LEU A 77 10.98 -20.44 19.84
N PRO A 78 11.85 -20.79 20.81
CA PRO A 78 11.43 -21.11 22.17
C PRO A 78 10.62 -20.00 22.86
N ARG A 79 10.92 -18.73 22.55
CA ARG A 79 10.16 -17.58 23.03
C ARG A 79 8.76 -17.49 22.42
N LEU A 80 8.62 -17.82 21.14
CA LEU A 80 7.32 -17.84 20.45
C LEU A 80 6.48 -19.03 20.94
N GLU A 81 7.10 -20.19 21.15
CA GLU A 81 6.43 -21.35 21.74
C GLU A 81 5.90 -21.05 23.14
N ARG A 82 6.70 -20.36 23.98
CA ARG A 82 6.24 -19.92 25.30
C ARG A 82 5.10 -18.91 25.18
N LEU A 83 5.23 -17.90 24.33
CA LEU A 83 4.20 -16.88 24.11
C LEU A 83 2.85 -17.50 23.69
N LEU A 84 2.87 -18.49 22.79
CA LEU A 84 1.66 -19.17 22.32
C LEU A 84 1.04 -20.12 23.36
N ARG A 85 1.74 -20.41 24.46
CA ARG A 85 1.27 -21.23 25.59
C ARG A 85 0.94 -20.41 26.83
N GLU A 86 1.31 -19.13 26.86
CA GLU A 86 1.01 -18.23 27.96
C GLU A 86 -0.48 -17.87 27.92
N PRO A 87 -1.19 -17.91 29.06
CA PRO A 87 -2.59 -17.54 29.10
C PRO A 87 -2.76 -16.07 28.67
N THR A 88 -3.65 -15.86 27.72
CA THR A 88 -3.97 -14.53 27.21
C THR A 88 -5.15 -13.94 27.98
N PRO A 89 -5.29 -12.61 28.04
CA PRO A 89 -6.49 -11.96 28.61
C PRO A 89 -7.81 -12.32 27.92
N PHE A 90 -7.76 -13.05 26.81
CA PHE A 90 -8.92 -13.50 26.04
C PHE A 90 -9.21 -14.99 26.25
N ASP A 91 -8.41 -15.70 27.05
CA ASP A 91 -8.63 -17.10 27.35
C ASP A 91 -9.74 -17.26 28.41
N PRO A 92 -10.57 -18.31 28.30
CA PRO A 92 -11.63 -18.56 29.27
C PRO A 92 -11.04 -18.85 30.66
N PRO A 93 -11.75 -18.46 31.74
CA PRO A 93 -11.19 -18.42 33.10
C PRO A 93 -10.78 -19.78 33.70
N ASP A 94 -11.08 -20.91 33.04
CA ASP A 94 -10.85 -22.27 33.57
C ASP A 94 -9.84 -23.10 32.74
N SER A 95 -8.92 -22.49 32.00
CA SER A 95 -7.89 -23.21 31.20
C SER A 95 -6.46 -23.07 31.73
N ALA A 96 -6.28 -22.93 33.05
CA ALA A 96 -4.96 -22.89 33.72
C ALA A 96 -4.70 -24.16 34.54
#